data_AF-A0A8K0LJH5-F1
#
_entry.id   AF-A0A8K0LJH5-F1
#
_cell.length_a   1.000
_cell.length_b   1.000
_cell.length_c   1.000
_cell.angle_alpha   90.00
_cell.angle_beta   90.00
_cell.angle_gamma   90.00
#
_symmetry.space_group_name_H-M   'P 1'
#
loop_
_entity.id
_entity.type
_entity.pdbx_description
1 polymer ?
#
loop_
_entity_poly.entity_id
_entity_poly.type
_entity_poly.pdbx_seq_one_letter_code
_entity_poly.pdbx_strand_id
1 'polypeptide(L)'
;METALDREDPISQQQQLQQSQQVLLSLSEAQEHEVAKWTSDERNAGFLVSDELITWFAGRVLRRDGSESDPAHVSLPPGFAGRFLARHPDLAKRLVTFPPPVPEGLPPKAEEGSPLRGQDRMKALMDFDRTRALFGDSPPPARAPETYPEGEVIYQRNARYIVRNGDTITKYTTFRHGLGANDQPNEAIALRFIKENTTIPVPEVYDSAWDRVTMEYIPGQTLKQAWPVLTEEERTTILDELRGYIAQLRALSPPTEPGSEVKIGRLDGEGILLPSIFPRSGGPFSSVEELHHWLVRPPRRQDHQSMYWHQITQHLGSTDYPIVFTHCDLAARNIMVRDGHVVAILDWEYAGWCPAYWEYVFAITGMDNVDWATLGTNVPSLFTQRYDLEYILLSFIITVEKRQHAHQCGQQKPGEIWEPSEDI
;
A
#
# COMPACT_ATOMS: atom_id res chain seq x y z
N MET A 1 -69.50 -18.23 28.08
CA MET A 1 -68.09 -18.29 28.53
C MET A 1 -67.34 -19.10 27.48
N GLU A 2 -67.28 -18.62 26.25
CA GLU A 2 -66.37 -17.57 25.76
C GLU A 2 -64.93 -18.11 25.69
N THR A 3 -64.60 -18.54 24.48
CA THR A 3 -63.34 -19.10 24.00
C THR A 3 -62.28 -18.01 23.93
N ALA A 4 -61.19 -18.17 24.69
CA ALA A 4 -60.02 -17.31 24.63
C ALA A 4 -59.28 -17.54 23.31
N LEU A 5 -59.38 -16.57 22.41
CA LEU A 5 -58.52 -16.41 21.24
C LEU A 5 -57.22 -15.75 21.71
N ASP A 6 -56.11 -16.48 21.63
CA ASP A 6 -54.76 -15.94 21.72
C ASP A 6 -54.59 -14.85 20.65
N ARG A 7 -54.46 -13.59 21.10
CA ARG A 7 -54.05 -12.48 20.25
C ARG A 7 -52.52 -12.45 20.28
N GLU A 8 -51.90 -12.96 19.23
CA GLU A 8 -50.50 -12.71 18.96
C GLU A 8 -50.25 -11.19 18.79
N ASP A 9 -49.13 -10.73 19.35
CA ASP A 9 -48.74 -9.32 19.40
C ASP A 9 -48.44 -8.78 17.98
N PRO A 10 -49.13 -7.73 17.49
CA PRO A 10 -48.96 -7.19 16.15
C PRO A 10 -47.52 -6.73 15.84
N ILE A 11 -46.76 -6.36 16.87
CA ILE A 11 -45.37 -5.93 16.74
C ILE A 11 -44.45 -7.12 16.43
N SER A 12 -44.74 -8.29 17.03
CA SER A 12 -44.00 -9.53 16.77
C SER A 12 -44.28 -10.08 15.37
N GLN A 13 -45.52 -9.94 14.88
CA GLN A 13 -45.86 -10.28 13.49
C GLN A 13 -45.24 -9.29 12.49
N GLN A 14 -45.17 -7.99 12.80
CA GLN A 14 -44.46 -7.02 11.95
C GLN A 14 -42.95 -7.24 11.92
N GLN A 15 -42.32 -7.60 13.05
CA GLN A 15 -40.90 -7.96 13.08
C GLN A 15 -40.62 -9.28 12.36
N GLN A 16 -41.49 -10.28 12.48
CA GLN A 16 -41.38 -11.53 11.73
C GLN A 16 -41.66 -11.34 10.23
N LEU A 17 -42.62 -10.48 9.86
CA LEU A 17 -42.90 -10.13 8.46
C LEU A 17 -41.74 -9.34 7.83
N GLN A 18 -41.12 -8.40 8.57
CA GLN A 18 -39.91 -7.70 8.13
C GLN A 18 -38.69 -8.62 8.00
N GLN A 19 -38.55 -9.63 8.87
CA GLN A 19 -37.50 -10.65 8.72
C GLN A 19 -37.79 -11.65 7.57
N SER A 20 -39.06 -11.82 7.18
CA SER A 20 -39.48 -12.83 6.19
C SER A 20 -39.37 -12.40 4.71
N GLN A 21 -39.03 -11.14 4.41
CA GLN A 21 -38.89 -10.63 3.04
C GLN A 21 -37.42 -10.46 2.57
N GLN A 22 -36.46 -11.09 3.23
CA GLN A 22 -35.11 -11.20 2.65
C GLN A 22 -35.08 -12.34 1.63
N VAL A 23 -35.00 -11.98 0.34
CA VAL A 23 -34.71 -12.94 -0.72
C VAL A 23 -33.30 -13.49 -0.49
N LEU A 24 -33.22 -14.75 -0.06
CA LEU A 24 -31.96 -15.47 0.11
C LEU A 24 -31.37 -15.81 -1.26
N LEU A 25 -30.50 -14.93 -1.76
CA LEU A 25 -29.84 -15.10 -3.04
C LEU A 25 -28.63 -16.03 -2.93
N SER A 26 -28.46 -16.90 -3.92
CA SER A 26 -27.25 -17.68 -4.15
C SER A 26 -26.43 -17.04 -5.27
N LEU A 27 -25.11 -17.08 -5.16
CA LEU A 27 -24.22 -16.66 -6.25
C LEU A 27 -24.41 -17.53 -7.50
N SER A 28 -24.40 -16.91 -8.68
CA SER A 28 -24.18 -17.62 -9.95
C SER A 28 -22.76 -18.19 -10.01
N GLU A 29 -22.50 -19.10 -10.95
CA GLU A 29 -21.18 -19.71 -11.13
C GLU A 29 -20.08 -18.66 -11.39
N ALA A 30 -20.38 -17.65 -12.23
CA ALA A 30 -19.44 -16.57 -12.52
C ALA A 30 -19.12 -15.73 -11.27
N GLN A 31 -20.14 -15.40 -10.47
CA GLN A 31 -19.97 -14.65 -9.22
C GLN A 31 -19.22 -15.48 -8.17
N GLU A 32 -19.49 -16.78 -8.08
CA GLU A 32 -18.76 -17.68 -7.19
C GLU A 32 -17.27 -17.76 -7.56
N HIS A 33 -16.95 -17.84 -8.86
CA HIS A 33 -15.57 -17.79 -9.34
C HIS A 33 -14.90 -16.43 -9.05
N GLU A 34 -15.61 -15.31 -9.21
CA GLU A 34 -15.10 -13.99 -8.88
C GLU A 34 -14.75 -13.87 -7.39
N VAL A 35 -15.64 -14.29 -6.50
CA VAL A 35 -15.42 -14.29 -5.04
C VAL A 35 -14.23 -15.19 -4.66
N ALA A 36 -14.10 -16.36 -5.27
CA ALA A 36 -12.99 -17.28 -5.03
C ALA A 36 -11.65 -16.70 -5.49
N LYS A 37 -11.61 -16.10 -6.69
CA LYS A 37 -10.42 -15.43 -7.21
C LYS A 37 -10.00 -14.28 -6.30
N TRP A 38 -10.94 -13.39 -5.97
CA TRP A 38 -10.69 -12.25 -5.09
C TRP A 38 -10.16 -12.68 -3.72
N THR A 39 -10.79 -13.68 -3.10
CA THR A 39 -10.36 -14.24 -1.81
C THR A 39 -8.93 -14.80 -1.87
N SER A 40 -8.58 -15.48 -2.96
CA SER A 40 -7.21 -15.98 -3.17
C SER A 40 -6.20 -14.85 -3.36
N ASP A 41 -6.57 -13.81 -4.11
CA ASP A 41 -5.71 -12.65 -4.38
C ASP A 41 -5.44 -11.84 -3.10
N GLU A 42 -6.44 -11.65 -2.24
CA GLU A 42 -6.30 -10.99 -0.94
C GLU A 42 -5.40 -11.78 0.01
N ARG A 43 -5.57 -13.11 0.04
CA ARG A 43 -4.66 -13.97 0.83
C ARG A 43 -3.23 -13.88 0.32
N ASN A 44 -3.03 -13.88 -1.00
CA ASN A 44 -1.70 -13.72 -1.61
C ASN A 44 -1.08 -12.34 -1.35
N ALA A 45 -1.91 -11.32 -1.17
CA ALA A 45 -1.48 -9.97 -0.81
C ALA A 45 -1.06 -9.85 0.67
N GLY A 46 -1.30 -10.87 1.49
CA GLY A 46 -0.88 -10.95 2.88
C GLY A 46 -1.97 -10.64 3.90
N PHE A 47 -3.25 -10.56 3.50
CA PHE A 47 -4.35 -10.29 4.43
C PHE A 47 -4.85 -11.57 5.13
N LEU A 48 -5.39 -11.39 6.34
CA LEU A 48 -6.32 -12.35 6.92
C LEU A 48 -7.66 -12.18 6.22
N VAL A 49 -8.12 -13.22 5.53
CA VAL A 49 -9.43 -13.20 4.89
C VAL A 49 -10.42 -13.92 5.79
N SER A 50 -11.18 -13.13 6.55
CA SER A 50 -12.19 -13.63 7.49
C SER A 50 -13.49 -14.02 6.78
N ASP A 51 -14.31 -14.82 7.46
CA ASP A 51 -15.66 -15.16 7.01
C ASP A 51 -16.53 -13.92 6.76
N GLU A 52 -16.36 -12.88 7.59
CA GLU A 52 -17.03 -11.59 7.43
C GLU A 52 -16.62 -10.90 6.13
N LEU A 53 -15.32 -10.91 5.81
CA LEU A 53 -14.79 -10.27 4.62
C LEU A 53 -15.25 -10.98 3.33
N ILE A 54 -15.28 -12.31 3.33
CA ILE A 54 -15.83 -13.12 2.22
C ILE A 54 -17.32 -12.81 2.02
N THR A 55 -18.07 -12.78 3.12
CA THR A 55 -19.51 -12.51 3.09
C THR A 55 -19.80 -11.09 2.61
N TRP A 56 -19.03 -10.11 3.07
CA TRP A 56 -19.12 -8.72 2.62
C TRP A 56 -18.89 -8.62 1.11
N PHE A 57 -17.78 -9.17 0.60
CA PHE A 57 -17.45 -9.07 -0.83
C PHE A 57 -18.51 -9.74 -1.70
N ALA A 58 -18.93 -10.96 -1.34
CA ALA A 58 -19.98 -11.68 -2.04
C ALA A 58 -21.34 -10.94 -2.05
N GLY A 59 -21.70 -10.29 -0.93
CA GLY A 59 -22.90 -9.46 -0.87
C GLY A 59 -22.82 -8.24 -1.77
N ARG A 60 -21.63 -7.63 -1.88
CA ARG A 60 -21.38 -6.49 -2.77
C ARG A 60 -21.36 -6.90 -4.25
N VAL A 61 -20.85 -8.08 -4.60
CA VAL A 61 -20.97 -8.65 -5.96
C VAL A 61 -22.45 -8.80 -6.36
N LEU A 62 -23.28 -9.36 -5.47
CA LEU A 62 -24.72 -9.48 -5.74
C LEU A 62 -25.41 -8.12 -5.90
N ARG A 63 -25.06 -7.14 -5.07
CA ARG A 63 -25.60 -5.78 -5.17
C ARG A 63 -25.19 -5.11 -6.49
N ARG A 64 -23.94 -5.28 -6.92
CA ARG A 64 -23.41 -4.73 -8.17
C ARG A 64 -24.11 -5.33 -9.40
N ASP A 65 -24.34 -6.64 -9.39
CA ASP A 65 -24.88 -7.38 -10.54
C ASP A 65 -26.42 -7.50 -10.54
N GLY A 66 -27.08 -7.13 -9.45
CA GLY A 66 -28.54 -7.21 -9.30
C GLY A 66 -29.28 -6.18 -10.13
N SER A 67 -30.27 -6.61 -10.93
CA SER A 67 -31.12 -5.75 -11.75
C SER A 67 -32.50 -5.44 -11.15
N GLU A 68 -32.73 -5.70 -9.85
CA GLU A 68 -34.05 -5.52 -9.22
C GLU A 68 -34.08 -4.42 -8.15
N SER A 69 -35.26 -3.82 -8.04
CA SER A 69 -35.60 -2.44 -7.68
C SER A 69 -35.36 -1.98 -6.23
N ASP A 70 -34.59 -2.71 -5.41
CA ASP A 70 -34.19 -2.22 -4.09
C ASP A 70 -32.80 -2.74 -3.65
N PRO A 71 -31.74 -1.93 -3.81
CA PRO A 71 -30.37 -2.26 -3.40
C PRO A 71 -30.18 -2.39 -1.88
N ALA A 72 -31.15 -1.99 -1.06
CA ALA A 72 -30.98 -1.82 0.39
C ALA A 72 -30.93 -3.14 1.18
N HIS A 73 -31.40 -4.27 0.62
CA HIS A 73 -31.63 -5.50 1.39
C HIS A 73 -31.14 -6.81 0.74
N VAL A 74 -30.07 -6.77 -0.06
CA VAL A 74 -29.36 -8.00 -0.46
C VAL A 74 -28.53 -8.52 0.72
N SER A 75 -29.01 -9.57 1.40
CA SER A 75 -28.29 -10.23 2.48
C SER A 75 -28.05 -11.70 2.14
N LEU A 76 -26.80 -12.13 2.26
CA LEU A 76 -26.43 -13.54 2.15
C LEU A 76 -26.91 -14.32 3.39
N PRO A 77 -27.23 -15.62 3.25
CA PRO A 77 -27.64 -16.44 4.38
C PRO A 77 -26.55 -16.53 5.45
N PRO A 78 -26.92 -16.60 6.75
CA PRO A 78 -25.96 -16.87 7.82
C PRO A 78 -25.07 -18.09 7.52
N GLY A 79 -23.79 -18.00 7.87
CA GLY A 79 -22.81 -19.05 7.58
C GLY A 79 -22.50 -19.24 6.09
N PHE A 80 -22.75 -18.23 5.25
CA PHE A 80 -22.43 -18.26 3.82
C PHE A 80 -20.95 -18.59 3.59
N ALA A 81 -20.03 -17.88 4.24
CA ALA A 81 -18.60 -18.10 4.07
C ALA A 81 -18.19 -19.55 4.37
N GLY A 82 -18.70 -20.15 5.45
CA GLY A 82 -18.45 -21.56 5.76
C GLY A 82 -18.92 -22.52 4.66
N ARG A 83 -20.12 -22.32 4.11
CA ARG A 83 -20.61 -23.12 2.97
C ARG A 83 -19.82 -22.88 1.69
N PHE A 84 -19.45 -21.63 1.43
CA PHE A 84 -18.60 -21.26 0.31
C PHE A 84 -17.24 -21.96 0.41
N LEU A 85 -16.55 -21.85 1.54
CA LEU A 85 -15.25 -22.48 1.78
C LEU A 85 -15.31 -24.01 1.76
N ALA A 86 -16.44 -24.62 2.17
CA ALA A 86 -16.64 -26.06 2.03
C ALA A 86 -16.65 -26.53 0.56
N ARG A 87 -17.05 -25.65 -0.38
CA ARG A 87 -16.98 -25.91 -1.84
C ARG A 87 -15.60 -25.59 -2.43
N HIS A 88 -14.77 -24.81 -1.73
CA HIS A 88 -13.42 -24.40 -2.15
C HIS A 88 -12.35 -24.87 -1.14
N PRO A 89 -12.14 -26.19 -0.96
CA PRO A 89 -11.31 -26.73 0.11
C PRO A 89 -9.84 -26.31 0.05
N ASP A 90 -9.29 -26.10 -1.15
CA ASP A 90 -7.89 -25.64 -1.29
C ASP A 90 -7.72 -24.17 -0.94
N LEU A 91 -8.75 -23.36 -1.16
CA LEU A 91 -8.80 -21.98 -0.67
C LEU A 91 -8.88 -21.97 0.85
N ALA A 92 -9.79 -22.74 1.44
CA ALA A 92 -9.99 -22.83 2.88
C ALA A 92 -8.69 -23.19 3.63
N LYS A 93 -7.91 -24.15 3.14
CA LYS A 93 -6.60 -24.53 3.72
C LYS A 93 -5.60 -23.36 3.76
N ARG A 94 -5.66 -22.45 2.78
CA ARG A 94 -4.75 -21.30 2.68
C ARG A 94 -5.14 -20.13 3.58
N LEU A 95 -6.40 -20.03 3.98
CA LEU A 95 -6.91 -18.94 4.82
C LEU A 95 -6.59 -19.10 6.31
N VAL A 96 -6.04 -20.25 6.71
CA VAL A 96 -5.72 -20.52 8.11
C VAL A 96 -4.55 -19.65 8.59
N THR A 97 -4.76 -19.07 9.77
CA THR A 97 -3.90 -18.27 10.67
C THR A 97 -2.46 -18.02 10.23
N PHE A 98 -2.00 -16.78 10.43
CA PHE A 98 -0.58 -16.48 10.29
C PHE A 98 0.26 -17.29 11.28
N PRO A 99 1.42 -17.83 10.84
CA PRO A 99 2.37 -18.41 11.78
C PRO A 99 2.84 -17.33 12.77
N PRO A 100 3.21 -17.71 14.00
CA PRO A 100 3.74 -16.76 14.94
C PRO A 100 4.97 -16.05 14.35
N PRO A 101 5.16 -14.76 14.66
CA PRO A 101 6.28 -13.96 14.20
C PRO A 101 7.59 -14.63 14.63
N VAL A 102 8.43 -14.96 13.66
CA VAL A 102 9.81 -15.39 13.92
C VAL A 102 10.71 -14.20 13.63
N PRO A 103 11.51 -13.72 14.61
CA PRO A 103 12.52 -12.70 14.35
C PRO A 103 13.42 -13.14 13.19
N GLU A 104 13.79 -12.20 12.31
CA GLU A 104 14.73 -12.55 11.24
C GLU A 104 16.05 -12.99 11.89
N GLY A 105 16.39 -14.27 11.77
CA GLY A 105 17.65 -14.81 12.26
C GLY A 105 18.83 -14.15 11.54
N LEU A 106 19.98 -14.08 12.20
CA LEU A 106 21.24 -13.73 11.52
C LEU A 106 21.34 -14.59 10.26
N PRO A 107 21.70 -14.02 9.09
CA PRO A 107 22.08 -14.86 7.95
C PRO A 107 23.10 -15.87 8.45
N PRO A 108 23.05 -17.13 8.00
CA PRO A 108 24.01 -18.13 8.44
C PRO A 108 25.40 -17.52 8.32
N LYS A 109 26.17 -17.53 9.42
CA LYS A 109 27.59 -17.13 9.35
C LYS A 109 28.16 -17.93 8.20
N ALA A 110 28.56 -17.27 7.11
CA ALA A 110 29.35 -17.91 6.11
C ALA A 110 30.54 -18.52 6.85
N GLU A 111 30.72 -19.84 6.77
CA GLU A 111 32.02 -20.41 7.11
C GLU A 111 33.04 -19.62 6.29
N GLU A 112 34.01 -19.00 6.97
CA GLU A 112 35.03 -18.15 6.34
C GLU A 112 35.58 -18.86 5.10
N GLY A 113 35.28 -18.31 3.92
CA GLY A 113 35.75 -18.83 2.63
C GLY A 113 34.71 -19.54 1.74
N SER A 114 33.46 -19.74 2.17
CA SER A 114 32.43 -20.36 1.32
C SER A 114 31.60 -19.33 0.52
N PRO A 115 31.51 -19.41 -0.82
CA PRO A 115 30.65 -18.52 -1.58
C PRO A 115 29.17 -18.80 -1.29
N LEU A 116 28.42 -17.77 -0.89
CA LEU A 116 26.97 -17.82 -0.71
C LEU A 116 26.28 -18.27 -2.01
N ARG A 117 25.29 -19.17 -1.91
CA ARG A 117 24.45 -19.56 -3.06
C ARG A 117 23.75 -18.34 -3.62
N GLY A 118 23.33 -18.39 -4.89
CA GLY A 118 22.79 -17.22 -5.61
C GLY A 118 21.67 -16.46 -4.88
N GLN A 119 20.75 -17.17 -4.21
CA GLN A 119 19.67 -16.56 -3.43
C GLN A 119 20.17 -15.92 -2.12
N ASP A 120 21.08 -16.56 -1.39
CA ASP A 120 21.64 -16.04 -0.14
C ASP A 120 22.53 -14.82 -0.41
N ARG A 121 23.29 -14.84 -1.50
CA ARG A 121 24.08 -13.69 -1.97
C ARG A 121 23.19 -12.50 -2.33
N MET A 122 22.05 -12.76 -2.98
CA MET A 122 21.09 -11.72 -3.32
C MET A 122 20.50 -11.08 -2.07
N LYS A 123 20.07 -11.91 -1.11
CA LYS A 123 19.53 -11.43 0.16
C LYS A 123 20.55 -10.58 0.93
N ALA A 124 21.81 -11.02 0.98
CA ALA A 124 22.89 -10.28 1.61
C ALA A 124 23.16 -8.92 0.93
N LEU A 125 23.11 -8.85 -0.40
CA LEU A 125 23.25 -7.59 -1.15
C LEU A 125 22.07 -6.64 -0.87
N MET A 126 20.83 -7.14 -0.90
CA MET A 126 19.64 -6.35 -0.56
C MET A 126 19.71 -5.81 0.86
N ASP A 127 20.15 -6.63 1.82
CA ASP A 127 20.32 -6.21 3.21
C ASP A 127 21.44 -5.17 3.36
N PHE A 128 22.56 -5.34 2.65
CA PHE A 128 23.64 -4.36 2.63
C PHE A 128 23.19 -3.01 2.05
N ASP A 129 22.56 -3.02 0.89
CA ASP A 129 22.06 -1.80 0.23
C ASP A 129 21.01 -1.11 1.10
N ARG A 130 20.10 -1.86 1.73
CA ARG A 130 19.11 -1.32 2.68
C ARG A 130 19.77 -0.73 3.93
N THR A 131 20.79 -1.40 4.49
CA THR A 131 21.51 -0.88 5.66
C THR A 131 22.20 0.44 5.31
N ARG A 132 22.90 0.47 4.17
CA ARG A 132 23.58 1.67 3.69
C ARG A 132 22.58 2.79 3.35
N ALA A 133 21.41 2.46 2.85
CA ALA A 133 20.34 3.41 2.58
C ALA A 133 19.80 4.11 3.84
N LEU A 134 19.85 3.43 5.00
CA LEU A 134 19.37 3.96 6.28
C LEU A 134 20.48 4.65 7.10
N PHE A 135 21.72 4.16 7.04
CA PHE A 135 22.79 4.62 7.95
C PHE A 135 24.02 5.19 7.23
N GLY A 136 24.03 5.20 5.89
CA GLY A 136 25.21 5.56 5.12
C GLY A 136 26.39 4.64 5.44
N ASP A 137 27.54 5.24 5.75
CA ASP A 137 28.74 4.52 6.20
C ASP A 137 28.81 4.37 7.73
N SER A 138 27.83 4.91 8.46
CA SER A 138 27.76 4.81 9.92
C SER A 138 27.25 3.43 10.35
N PRO A 139 27.76 2.86 11.46
CA PRO A 139 27.21 1.62 11.99
C PRO A 139 25.78 1.84 12.50
N PRO A 140 24.86 0.88 12.29
CA PRO A 140 23.50 0.97 12.82
C PRO A 140 23.50 0.97 14.35
N PRO A 141 22.56 1.69 14.99
CA PRO A 141 22.44 1.71 16.45
C PRO A 141 22.11 0.32 17.00
N ALA A 142 22.61 0.03 18.20
CA ALA A 142 22.25 -1.19 18.92
C ALA A 142 20.81 -1.06 19.42
N ARG A 143 19.93 -1.97 18.98
CA ARG A 143 18.51 -1.97 19.32
C ARG A 143 18.08 -3.35 19.81
N ALA A 144 17.34 -3.39 20.91
CA ALA A 144 16.70 -4.60 21.40
C ALA A 144 15.22 -4.55 20.98
N PRO A 145 14.69 -5.57 20.27
CA PRO A 145 13.27 -5.63 19.97
C PRO A 145 12.49 -5.81 21.26
N GLU A 146 11.39 -5.10 21.39
CA GLU A 146 10.42 -5.33 22.47
C GLU A 146 9.67 -6.65 22.23
N THR A 147 8.91 -7.08 23.24
CA THR A 147 8.00 -8.22 23.10
C THR A 147 7.03 -8.01 21.95
N TYR A 148 6.63 -9.12 21.35
CA TYR A 148 5.64 -9.09 20.27
C TYR A 148 4.34 -8.45 20.74
N PRO A 149 3.70 -7.57 19.94
CA PRO A 149 2.40 -7.00 20.29
C PRO A 149 1.35 -8.08 20.53
N GLU A 150 0.56 -7.93 21.57
CA GLU A 150 -0.57 -8.82 21.85
C GLU A 150 -1.74 -8.47 20.91
N GLY A 151 -2.36 -9.49 20.31
CA GLY A 151 -3.54 -9.32 19.46
C GLY A 151 -3.63 -10.31 18.30
N GLU A 152 -4.60 -10.09 17.42
CA GLU A 152 -4.81 -10.87 16.20
C GLU A 152 -4.00 -10.30 15.03
N VAL A 153 -3.23 -11.13 14.34
CA VAL A 153 -2.55 -10.70 13.12
C VAL A 153 -3.57 -10.62 11.98
N ILE A 154 -3.85 -9.41 11.50
CA ILE A 154 -4.80 -9.17 10.41
C ILE A 154 -4.11 -8.98 9.06
N TYR A 155 -2.80 -8.73 9.07
CA TYR A 155 -1.97 -8.62 7.87
C TYR A 155 -0.53 -9.05 8.16
N GLN A 156 0.06 -9.80 7.24
CA GLN A 156 1.49 -10.12 7.22
C GLN A 156 2.01 -10.12 5.79
N ARG A 157 3.10 -9.37 5.56
CA ARG A 157 3.88 -9.48 4.34
C ARG A 157 5.36 -9.36 4.66
N ASN A 158 6.13 -10.38 4.27
CA ASN A 158 7.53 -10.51 4.66
C ASN A 158 7.68 -10.41 6.20
N ALA A 159 8.56 -9.53 6.68
CA ALA A 159 8.79 -9.26 8.10
C ALA A 159 7.93 -8.12 8.66
N ARG A 160 6.87 -7.68 7.97
CA ARG A 160 5.95 -6.63 8.43
C ARG A 160 4.60 -7.25 8.80
N TYR A 161 4.06 -6.82 9.93
CA TYR A 161 2.85 -7.34 10.55
C TYR A 161 1.93 -6.17 10.94
N ILE A 162 0.62 -6.38 10.83
CA ILE A 162 -0.39 -5.55 11.49
C ILE A 162 -1.11 -6.43 12.50
N VAL A 163 -1.00 -6.07 13.77
CA VAL A 163 -1.63 -6.78 14.89
C VAL A 163 -2.76 -5.93 15.43
N ARG A 164 -3.98 -6.45 15.46
CA ARG A 164 -5.17 -5.78 15.99
C ARG A 164 -5.41 -6.19 17.44
N ASN A 165 -5.62 -5.20 18.30
CA ASN A 165 -6.04 -5.39 19.69
C ASN A 165 -7.20 -4.45 20.01
N GLY A 166 -8.44 -4.98 19.95
CA GLY A 166 -9.66 -4.18 20.09
C GLY A 166 -9.75 -3.10 19.02
N ASP A 167 -9.77 -1.84 19.48
CA ASP A 167 -9.88 -0.63 18.66
C ASP A 167 -8.52 -0.04 18.27
N THR A 168 -7.43 -0.77 18.51
CA THR A 168 -6.07 -0.36 18.15
C THR A 168 -5.43 -1.35 17.19
N ILE A 169 -4.50 -0.87 16.38
CA ILE A 169 -3.56 -1.68 15.62
C ILE A 169 -2.12 -1.30 15.93
N THR A 170 -1.24 -2.30 15.93
CA THR A 170 0.20 -2.11 15.95
C THR A 170 0.78 -2.59 14.62
N LYS A 171 1.30 -1.65 13.83
CA LYS A 171 2.19 -1.94 12.71
C LYS A 171 3.56 -2.27 13.30
N TYR A 172 4.04 -3.48 13.06
CA TYR A 172 5.25 -4.02 13.66
C TYR A 172 6.14 -4.67 12.60
N THR A 173 7.46 -4.63 12.82
CA THR A 173 8.38 -5.38 11.96
C THR A 173 9.43 -6.17 12.74
N THR A 174 9.74 -7.36 12.24
CA THR A 174 10.88 -8.16 12.72
C THR A 174 12.18 -7.86 11.96
N PHE A 175 12.20 -6.82 11.11
CA PHE A 175 13.42 -6.38 10.45
C PHE A 175 14.43 -5.82 11.46
N ARG A 176 15.70 -6.19 11.29
CA ARG A 176 16.81 -5.82 12.18
C ARG A 176 17.00 -4.30 12.40
N HIS A 177 16.55 -3.47 11.45
CA HIS A 177 16.66 -2.01 11.51
C HIS A 177 15.32 -1.33 11.83
N GLY A 178 14.26 -2.11 12.03
CA GLY A 178 12.93 -1.59 12.35
C GLY A 178 12.25 -0.93 11.16
N LEU A 179 11.43 0.07 11.45
CA LEU A 179 10.65 0.85 10.50
C LEU A 179 11.42 2.06 9.94
N GLY A 180 12.66 2.29 10.38
CA GLY A 180 13.49 3.39 9.90
C GLY A 180 14.82 3.54 10.65
N ALA A 181 15.62 4.51 10.21
CA ALA A 181 16.91 4.81 10.84
C ALA A 181 16.74 5.40 12.25
N ASN A 182 15.65 6.13 12.48
CA ASN A 182 15.38 6.86 13.72
C ASN A 182 14.58 6.04 14.74
N ASP A 183 14.60 6.48 16.00
CA ASP A 183 13.86 5.82 17.09
C ASP A 183 12.35 6.05 16.99
N GLN A 184 11.94 7.11 16.32
CA GLN A 184 10.57 7.30 15.86
C GLN A 184 10.53 7.20 14.33
N PRO A 185 9.77 6.27 13.75
CA PRO A 185 9.58 6.19 12.31
C PRO A 185 8.85 7.42 11.76
N ASN A 186 9.22 7.83 10.54
CA ASN A 186 8.60 8.94 9.83
C ASN A 186 7.08 8.81 9.71
N GLU A 187 6.53 7.60 9.64
CA GLU A 187 5.08 7.39 9.59
C GLU A 187 4.35 8.00 10.79
N ALA A 188 4.87 7.83 12.01
CA ALA A 188 4.27 8.40 13.21
C ALA A 188 4.35 9.93 13.22
N ILE A 189 5.46 10.49 12.73
CA ILE A 189 5.67 11.94 12.62
C ILE A 189 4.72 12.52 11.56
N ALA A 190 4.64 11.89 10.39
CA ALA A 190 3.78 12.31 9.29
C ALA A 190 2.29 12.22 9.62
N LEU A 191 1.84 11.14 10.27
CA LEU A 191 0.45 11.00 10.71
C LEU A 191 0.04 12.15 11.64
N ARG A 192 0.86 12.47 12.65
CA ARG A 192 0.60 13.61 13.55
C ARG A 192 0.58 14.94 12.79
N PHE A 193 1.57 15.17 11.92
CA PHE A 193 1.64 16.39 11.10
C PHE A 193 0.39 16.58 10.22
N ILE A 194 -0.07 15.52 9.55
CA ILE A 194 -1.26 15.57 8.69
C ILE A 194 -2.53 15.80 9.50
N LYS A 195 -2.65 15.14 10.65
CA LYS A 195 -3.79 15.31 11.57
C LYS A 195 -3.92 16.75 12.07
N GLU A 196 -2.79 17.40 12.36
CA GLU A 196 -2.74 18.77 12.85
C GLU A 196 -3.01 19.83 11.77
N ASN A 197 -2.61 19.57 10.52
CA ASN A 197 -2.56 20.60 9.47
C ASN A 197 -3.62 20.44 8.37
N THR A 198 -4.42 19.36 8.39
CA THR A 198 -5.40 19.08 7.33
C THR A 198 -6.68 18.47 7.89
N THR A 199 -7.69 18.33 7.04
CA THR A 199 -8.91 17.54 7.34
C THR A 199 -8.83 16.12 6.76
N ILE A 200 -7.64 15.68 6.30
CA ILE A 200 -7.47 14.36 5.72
C ILE A 200 -7.70 13.33 6.84
N PRO A 201 -8.59 12.34 6.62
CA PRO A 201 -8.80 11.32 7.62
C PRO A 201 -7.54 10.46 7.73
N VAL A 202 -6.92 10.45 8.91
CA VAL A 202 -5.76 9.62 9.23
C VAL A 202 -5.95 9.00 10.62
N PRO A 203 -5.41 7.78 10.86
CA PRO A 203 -5.45 7.15 12.18
C PRO A 203 -4.78 8.01 13.26
N GLU A 204 -5.36 8.03 14.46
CA GLU A 204 -4.71 8.63 15.63
C GLU A 204 -3.50 7.77 16.08
N VAL A 205 -2.33 8.38 16.27
CA VAL A 205 -1.12 7.68 16.73
C VAL A 205 -1.06 7.70 18.26
N TYR A 206 -1.17 6.53 18.89
CA TYR A 206 -1.10 6.41 20.35
C TYR A 206 0.32 6.22 20.87
N ASP A 207 1.12 5.43 20.18
CA ASP A 207 2.50 5.13 20.59
C ASP A 207 3.38 4.81 19.37
N SER A 208 4.69 5.04 19.51
CA SER A 208 5.64 4.76 18.45
C SER A 208 7.04 4.50 18.99
N ALA A 209 7.66 3.44 18.47
CA ALA A 209 9.05 3.09 18.69
C ALA A 209 9.71 2.70 17.35
N TRP A 210 11.00 2.39 17.40
CA TRP A 210 11.82 2.19 16.20
C TRP A 210 11.36 1.00 15.32
N ASP A 211 10.72 -0.01 15.90
CA ASP A 211 10.22 -1.22 15.23
C ASP A 211 8.70 -1.26 15.07
N ARG A 212 7.97 -0.27 15.62
CA ARG A 212 6.50 -0.30 15.67
C ARG A 212 5.83 1.08 15.74
N VAL A 213 4.60 1.11 15.25
CA VAL A 213 3.67 2.24 15.45
C VAL A 213 2.32 1.66 15.88
N THR A 214 1.81 2.11 17.02
CA THR A 214 0.48 1.78 17.52
C THR A 214 -0.47 2.94 17.26
N MET A 215 -1.57 2.66 16.59
CA MET A 215 -2.52 3.66 16.13
C MET A 215 -3.96 3.15 16.17
N GLU A 216 -4.92 4.04 15.94
CA GLU A 216 -6.34 3.73 15.83
C GLU A 216 -6.62 2.67 14.76
N TYR A 217 -7.45 1.67 15.08
CA TYR A 217 -7.99 0.76 14.09
C TYR A 217 -9.12 1.46 13.32
N ILE A 218 -8.97 1.54 12.00
CA ILE A 218 -10.00 2.10 11.11
C ILE A 218 -10.82 0.95 10.50
N PRO A 219 -12.11 0.79 10.86
CA PRO A 219 -12.97 -0.22 10.25
C PRO A 219 -13.32 0.15 8.82
N GLY A 220 -13.10 -0.76 7.88
CA GLY A 220 -13.43 -0.58 6.47
C GLY A 220 -12.63 -1.53 5.59
N GLN A 221 -12.70 -1.31 4.28
CA GLN A 221 -11.91 -2.03 3.29
C GLN A 221 -10.97 -1.07 2.59
N THR A 222 -9.86 -1.58 2.08
CA THR A 222 -9.01 -0.76 1.22
C THR A 222 -9.75 -0.44 -0.09
N LEU A 223 -9.43 0.69 -0.72
CA LEU A 223 -10.01 1.07 -2.01
C LEU A 223 -9.74 -0.03 -3.05
N LYS A 224 -8.56 -0.64 -3.02
CA LYS A 224 -8.22 -1.80 -3.87
C LYS A 224 -9.21 -2.96 -3.69
N GLN A 225 -9.55 -3.31 -2.45
CA GLN A 225 -10.48 -4.39 -2.14
C GLN A 225 -11.89 -4.07 -2.60
N ALA A 226 -12.33 -2.83 -2.38
CA ALA A 226 -13.70 -2.40 -2.66
C ALA A 226 -13.95 -2.06 -4.13
N TRP A 227 -12.96 -1.53 -4.86
CA TRP A 227 -13.14 -0.98 -6.21
C TRP A 227 -13.92 -1.86 -7.19
N PRO A 228 -13.69 -3.19 -7.26
CA PRO A 228 -14.43 -4.08 -8.18
C PRO A 228 -15.93 -4.15 -7.90
N VAL A 229 -16.35 -3.80 -6.67
CA VAL A 229 -17.72 -3.95 -6.17
C VAL A 229 -18.34 -2.64 -5.67
N LEU A 230 -17.71 -1.50 -5.99
CA LEU A 230 -18.30 -0.16 -5.81
C LEU A 230 -19.26 0.18 -6.96
N THR A 231 -20.32 0.92 -6.65
CA THR A 231 -21.18 1.55 -7.65
C THR A 231 -20.49 2.75 -8.27
N GLU A 232 -20.99 3.22 -9.42
CA GLU A 232 -20.43 4.39 -10.08
C GLU A 232 -20.56 5.68 -9.24
N GLU A 233 -21.64 5.79 -8.47
CA GLU A 233 -21.88 6.90 -7.54
C GLU A 233 -20.87 6.91 -6.39
N GLU A 234 -20.61 5.74 -5.78
CA GLU A 234 -19.60 5.61 -4.72
C GLU A 234 -18.20 5.90 -5.27
N ARG A 235 -17.86 5.40 -6.47
CA ARG A 235 -16.58 5.71 -7.13
C ARG A 235 -16.41 7.21 -7.36
N THR A 236 -17.45 7.88 -7.86
CA THR A 236 -17.44 9.33 -8.08
C THR A 236 -17.21 10.08 -6.78
N THR A 237 -17.94 9.73 -5.72
CA THR A 237 -17.80 10.33 -4.39
C THR A 237 -16.38 10.19 -3.85
N ILE A 238 -15.81 8.98 -3.91
CA ILE A 238 -14.44 8.71 -3.46
C ILE A 238 -13.42 9.53 -4.27
N LEU A 239 -13.54 9.58 -5.60
CA LEU A 239 -12.62 10.35 -6.44
C LEU A 239 -12.69 11.85 -6.12
N ASP A 240 -13.89 12.37 -5.82
CA ASP A 240 -14.08 13.76 -5.43
C ASP A 240 -13.43 14.09 -4.07
N GLU A 241 -13.59 13.20 -3.08
CA GLU A 241 -12.93 13.32 -1.77
C GLU A 241 -11.40 13.27 -1.91
N LEU A 242 -10.88 12.30 -2.67
CA LEU A 242 -9.44 12.17 -2.93
C LEU A 242 -8.87 13.41 -3.61
N ARG A 243 -9.60 14.00 -4.57
CA ARG A 243 -9.19 15.28 -5.19
C ARG A 243 -9.09 16.39 -4.15
N GLY A 244 -10.05 16.47 -3.24
CA GLY A 244 -10.03 17.42 -2.12
C GLY A 244 -8.82 17.21 -1.20
N TYR A 245 -8.54 15.97 -0.81
CA TYR A 245 -7.40 15.65 0.07
C TYR A 245 -6.04 15.91 -0.60
N ILE A 246 -5.88 15.56 -1.88
CA ILE A 246 -4.66 15.88 -2.64
C ILE A 246 -4.46 17.40 -2.73
N ALA A 247 -5.53 18.17 -2.92
CA ALA A 247 -5.44 19.63 -2.92
C ALA A 247 -4.99 20.18 -1.57
N GLN A 248 -5.47 19.61 -0.45
CA GLN A 248 -5.01 19.99 0.89
C GLN A 248 -3.52 19.67 1.11
N LEU A 249 -3.07 18.46 0.73
CA LEU A 249 -1.65 18.10 0.82
C LEU A 249 -0.76 19.09 0.07
N ARG A 250 -1.18 19.47 -1.14
CA ARG A 250 -0.44 20.41 -1.99
C ARG A 250 -0.46 21.85 -1.49
N ALA A 251 -1.41 22.20 -0.62
CA ALA A 251 -1.46 23.52 0.01
C ALA A 251 -0.48 23.63 1.19
N LEU A 252 -0.03 22.50 1.76
CA LEU A 252 1.01 22.50 2.78
C LEU A 252 2.32 22.98 2.16
N SER A 253 2.95 23.94 2.83
CA SER A 253 4.22 24.53 2.42
C SER A 253 5.31 24.20 3.44
N PRO A 254 6.58 24.03 2.99
CA PRO A 254 7.71 23.87 3.90
C PRO A 254 7.79 25.02 4.91
N PRO A 255 8.36 24.81 6.10
CA PRO A 255 8.57 25.88 7.07
C PRO A 255 9.33 27.06 6.46
N THR A 256 8.79 28.27 6.61
CA THR A 256 9.35 29.51 6.06
C THR A 256 10.09 30.36 7.12
N GLU A 257 10.32 29.80 8.30
CA GLU A 257 10.95 30.50 9.41
C GLU A 257 12.39 30.96 9.06
N PRO A 258 12.83 32.14 9.51
CA PRO A 258 14.18 32.64 9.24
C PRO A 258 15.26 31.66 9.72
N GLY A 259 16.07 31.15 8.79
CA GLY A 259 17.12 30.15 9.06
C GLY A 259 16.72 28.70 8.79
N SER A 260 15.46 28.44 8.46
CA SER A 260 15.02 27.13 7.95
C SER A 260 15.34 27.00 6.46
N GLU A 261 16.15 26.01 6.11
CA GLU A 261 16.40 25.65 4.71
C GLU A 261 15.38 24.59 4.30
N VAL A 262 14.68 24.80 3.17
CA VAL A 262 13.74 23.80 2.63
C VAL A 262 14.55 22.59 2.19
N LYS A 263 14.33 21.47 2.87
CA LYS A 263 14.92 20.18 2.50
C LYS A 263 13.88 19.31 1.83
N ILE A 264 14.23 18.77 0.66
CA ILE A 264 13.46 17.76 -0.05
C ILE A 264 13.79 16.42 0.60
N GLY A 265 12.80 15.79 1.22
CA GLY A 265 13.00 14.63 2.07
C GLY A 265 11.83 14.40 3.04
N ARG A 266 12.00 13.37 3.87
CA ARG A 266 11.04 12.98 4.91
C ARG A 266 11.07 13.94 6.09
N LEU A 267 10.01 13.91 6.91
CA LEU A 267 9.88 14.78 8.09
C LEU A 267 10.84 14.40 9.23
N ASP A 268 11.33 13.17 9.24
CA ASP A 268 12.35 12.73 10.19
C ASP A 268 13.78 13.15 9.82
N GLY A 269 13.93 14.04 8.82
CA GLY A 269 15.21 14.57 8.36
C GLY A 269 15.95 13.66 7.38
N GLU A 270 15.39 12.49 7.06
CA GLU A 270 15.95 11.56 6.09
C GLU A 270 15.63 11.96 4.64
N GLY A 271 16.37 11.36 3.72
CA GLY A 271 16.12 11.50 2.29
C GLY A 271 14.79 10.92 1.81
N ILE A 272 14.51 11.11 0.52
CA ILE A 272 13.38 10.45 -0.13
C ILE A 272 13.69 8.97 -0.40
N LEU A 273 12.65 8.16 -0.51
CA LEU A 273 12.74 6.80 -1.03
C LEU A 273 12.17 6.75 -2.44
N LEU A 274 12.91 6.16 -3.39
CA LEU A 274 12.35 5.78 -4.68
C LEU A 274 11.75 4.37 -4.57
N PRO A 275 10.42 4.21 -4.57
CA PRO A 275 9.79 2.90 -4.44
C PRO A 275 10.04 2.08 -5.70
N SER A 276 10.99 1.14 -5.59
CA SER A 276 11.44 0.23 -6.65
C SER A 276 11.57 -1.18 -6.04
N ILE A 277 11.75 -2.21 -6.88
CA ILE A 277 12.03 -3.59 -6.40
C ILE A 277 13.28 -3.58 -5.49
N PHE A 278 14.21 -2.67 -5.76
CA PHE A 278 15.37 -2.35 -4.93
C PHE A 278 15.26 -0.87 -4.55
N PRO A 279 14.66 -0.55 -3.40
CA PRO A 279 14.40 0.82 -3.03
C PRO A 279 15.73 1.58 -2.89
N ARG A 280 15.81 2.75 -3.52
CA ARG A 280 16.98 3.63 -3.49
C ARG A 280 16.65 4.84 -2.64
N SER A 281 17.39 5.06 -1.56
CA SER A 281 17.29 6.29 -0.77
C SER A 281 18.28 7.34 -1.28
N GLY A 282 17.90 8.61 -1.12
CA GLY A 282 18.77 9.72 -1.44
C GLY A 282 18.30 11.02 -0.83
N GLY A 283 19.25 11.90 -0.55
CA GLY A 283 19.01 13.15 0.14
C GLY A 283 19.20 13.01 1.65
N PRO A 284 18.60 13.92 2.46
CA PRO A 284 17.74 15.03 2.03
C PRO A 284 18.46 15.98 1.05
N PHE A 285 17.73 16.54 0.09
CA PHE A 285 18.29 17.44 -0.92
C PHE A 285 18.00 18.90 -0.60
N SER A 286 18.92 19.79 -0.95
CA SER A 286 18.75 21.24 -0.76
C SER A 286 18.05 21.90 -1.94
N SER A 287 17.98 21.21 -3.09
CA SER A 287 17.32 21.70 -4.29
C SER A 287 16.74 20.57 -5.15
N VAL A 288 15.79 20.94 -6.02
CA VAL A 288 15.23 20.04 -7.03
C VAL A 288 16.31 19.56 -8.01
N GLU A 289 17.29 20.42 -8.32
CA GLU A 289 18.43 20.08 -9.17
C GLU A 289 19.29 18.96 -8.57
N GLU A 290 19.59 19.03 -7.27
CA GLU A 290 20.32 17.96 -6.56
C GLU A 290 19.56 16.63 -6.60
N LEU A 291 18.25 16.68 -6.37
CA LEU A 291 17.35 15.53 -6.50
C LEU A 291 17.41 14.93 -7.91
N HIS A 292 17.30 15.75 -8.95
CA HIS A 292 17.32 15.30 -10.35
C HIS A 292 18.67 14.69 -10.72
N HIS A 293 19.77 15.32 -10.31
CA HIS A 293 21.11 14.77 -10.48
C HIS A 293 21.28 13.41 -9.80
N TRP A 294 20.70 13.23 -8.60
CA TRP A 294 20.66 11.93 -7.94
C TRP A 294 19.79 10.92 -8.69
N LEU A 295 18.60 11.30 -9.18
CA LEU A 295 17.70 10.42 -9.94
C LEU A 295 18.37 9.82 -11.18
N VAL A 296 19.12 10.64 -11.92
CA VAL A 296 19.74 10.17 -13.15
C VAL A 296 21.02 9.39 -12.92
N ARG A 297 21.56 9.31 -11.70
CA ARG A 297 22.80 8.59 -11.35
C ARG A 297 22.46 7.24 -10.66
N PRO A 298 21.94 6.24 -11.39
CA PRO A 298 21.72 4.93 -10.80
C PRO A 298 23.06 4.28 -10.41
N PRO A 299 23.05 3.28 -9.51
CA PRO A 299 24.26 2.59 -9.05
C PRO A 299 25.14 2.02 -10.17
N ARG A 300 24.56 1.72 -11.34
CA ARG A 300 25.29 1.38 -12.56
C ARG A 300 24.75 2.16 -13.75
N ARG A 301 25.59 2.98 -14.38
CA ARG A 301 25.29 3.61 -15.67
C ARG A 301 26.02 2.82 -16.76
N GLN A 302 25.29 2.38 -17.79
CA GLN A 302 25.91 1.82 -19.00
C GLN A 302 26.24 2.98 -19.95
N ASP A 303 27.41 2.93 -20.59
CA ASP A 303 27.91 4.03 -21.44
C ASP A 303 26.96 4.34 -22.61
N HIS A 304 26.35 3.32 -23.20
CA HIS A 304 25.37 3.47 -24.29
C HIS A 304 24.02 4.05 -23.84
N GLN A 305 23.81 4.29 -22.53
CA GLN A 305 22.60 4.95 -22.00
C GLN A 305 22.84 6.43 -21.66
N SER A 306 24.07 6.94 -21.82
CA SER A 306 24.47 8.30 -21.47
C SER A 306 23.58 9.39 -22.08
N MET A 307 23.14 9.21 -23.33
CA MET A 307 22.24 10.13 -24.02
C MET A 307 20.86 10.23 -23.35
N TYR A 308 20.27 9.11 -22.93
CA TYR A 308 18.98 9.11 -22.23
C TYR A 308 19.07 9.88 -20.91
N TRP A 309 20.13 9.63 -20.13
CA TRP A 309 20.35 10.31 -18.85
C TRP A 309 20.57 11.81 -19.03
N HIS A 310 21.28 12.23 -20.08
CA HIS A 310 21.46 13.63 -20.42
C HIS A 310 20.11 14.31 -20.75
N GLN A 311 19.30 13.69 -21.61
CA GLN A 311 17.97 14.22 -21.96
C GLN A 311 17.04 14.33 -20.75
N ILE A 312 17.00 13.30 -19.89
CA ILE A 312 16.21 13.32 -18.64
C ILE A 312 16.65 14.49 -17.75
N THR A 313 17.97 14.68 -17.58
CA THR A 313 18.50 15.78 -16.77
C THR A 313 18.09 17.14 -17.35
N GLN A 314 18.17 17.32 -18.66
CA GLN A 314 17.77 18.57 -19.31
C GLN A 314 16.26 18.85 -19.19
N HIS A 315 15.42 17.83 -19.33
CA HIS A 315 13.97 18.01 -19.23
C HIS A 315 13.52 18.28 -17.79
N LEU A 316 14.01 17.49 -16.83
CA LEU A 316 13.68 17.69 -15.42
C LEU A 316 14.27 19.01 -14.89
N GLY A 317 15.51 19.35 -15.27
CA GLY A 317 16.18 20.57 -14.82
C GLY A 317 15.74 21.87 -15.50
N SER A 318 14.94 21.80 -16.58
CA SER A 318 14.42 23.01 -17.26
C SER A 318 13.07 23.48 -16.71
N THR A 319 12.49 22.72 -15.76
CA THR A 319 11.19 23.03 -15.16
C THR A 319 11.38 23.41 -13.70
N ASP A 320 10.81 24.55 -13.30
CA ASP A 320 10.73 24.93 -11.89
C ASP A 320 9.52 24.24 -11.26
N TYR A 321 9.74 23.49 -10.18
CA TYR A 321 8.70 22.73 -9.51
C TYR A 321 8.50 23.25 -8.08
N PRO A 322 7.27 23.63 -7.70
CA PRO A 322 7.01 23.97 -6.31
C PRO A 322 7.23 22.74 -5.43
N ILE A 323 7.84 22.98 -4.26
CA ILE A 323 7.98 21.96 -3.23
C ILE A 323 6.69 21.93 -2.42
N VAL A 324 6.07 20.77 -2.35
CA VAL A 324 4.80 20.53 -1.67
C VAL A 324 4.92 19.30 -0.80
N PHE A 325 3.98 19.15 0.14
CA PHE A 325 3.92 17.92 0.92
C PHE A 325 3.31 16.80 0.07
N THR A 326 3.92 15.62 0.14
CA THR A 326 3.56 14.44 -0.65
C THR A 326 3.49 13.22 0.24
N HIS A 327 2.58 12.31 -0.07
CA HIS A 327 2.48 11.00 0.56
C HIS A 327 3.58 10.06 0.05
N CYS A 328 4.00 10.22 -1.21
CA CYS A 328 5.02 9.40 -1.89
C CYS A 328 4.65 7.92 -2.13
N ASP A 329 3.48 7.46 -1.66
CA ASP A 329 2.95 6.10 -1.89
C ASP A 329 1.42 6.09 -1.83
N LEU A 330 0.76 7.10 -2.40
CA LEU A 330 -0.69 7.14 -2.46
C LEU A 330 -1.19 6.08 -3.46
N ALA A 331 -1.55 4.92 -2.94
CA ALA A 331 -2.03 3.79 -3.72
C ALA A 331 -3.39 3.32 -3.21
N ALA A 332 -4.16 2.63 -4.05
CA ALA A 332 -5.49 2.14 -3.67
C ALA A 332 -5.47 1.16 -2.46
N ARG A 333 -4.32 0.53 -2.18
CA ARG A 333 -4.12 -0.31 -0.98
C ARG A 333 -3.97 0.49 0.32
N ASN A 334 -3.65 1.78 0.22
CA ASN A 334 -3.36 2.70 1.32
C ASN A 334 -4.55 3.66 1.59
N ILE A 335 -5.67 3.49 0.90
CA ILE A 335 -6.88 4.29 1.09
C ILE A 335 -7.94 3.37 1.68
N MET A 336 -8.50 3.71 2.83
CA MET A 336 -9.60 2.99 3.46
C MET A 336 -10.93 3.63 3.08
N VAL A 337 -11.90 2.80 2.71
CA VAL A 337 -13.24 3.21 2.37
C VAL A 337 -14.29 2.44 3.19
N ARG A 338 -15.40 3.12 3.46
CA ARG A 338 -16.60 2.54 4.08
C ARG A 338 -17.81 3.30 3.57
N ASP A 339 -18.85 2.56 3.18
CA ASP A 339 -20.12 3.12 2.71
C ASP A 339 -19.98 4.17 1.59
N GLY A 340 -19.03 3.97 0.66
CA GLY A 340 -18.81 4.88 -0.47
C GLY A 340 -18.00 6.14 -0.14
N HIS A 341 -17.41 6.22 1.05
CA HIS A 341 -16.60 7.36 1.50
C HIS A 341 -15.20 6.92 1.92
N VAL A 342 -14.22 7.81 1.74
CA VAL A 342 -12.86 7.67 2.29
C VAL A 342 -12.90 7.91 3.80
N VAL A 343 -12.47 6.91 4.57
CA VAL A 343 -12.44 6.97 6.04
C VAL A 343 -11.05 7.02 6.64
N ALA A 344 -10.00 6.72 5.85
CA ALA A 344 -8.61 7.00 6.22
C ALA A 344 -7.67 6.91 5.01
N ILE A 345 -6.56 7.64 5.06
CA ILE A 345 -5.36 7.41 4.24
C ILE A 345 -4.24 6.88 5.16
N LEU A 346 -3.62 5.77 4.78
CA LEU A 346 -2.67 4.96 5.57
C LEU A 346 -1.27 4.96 4.96
N ASP A 347 -0.29 4.43 5.71
CA ASP A 347 1.07 4.14 5.23
C ASP A 347 1.89 5.37 4.80
N TRP A 348 1.98 6.34 5.72
CA TRP A 348 2.72 7.61 5.53
C TRP A 348 4.24 7.46 5.71
N GLU A 349 4.80 6.25 5.63
CA GLU A 349 6.21 5.98 5.93
C GLU A 349 7.19 6.75 5.02
N TYR A 350 6.76 7.10 3.81
CA TYR A 350 7.57 7.85 2.83
C TYR A 350 7.16 9.31 2.66
N ALA A 351 6.20 9.78 3.45
CA ALA A 351 5.68 11.13 3.31
C ALA A 351 6.74 12.19 3.62
N GLY A 352 6.71 13.28 2.86
CA GLY A 352 7.71 14.33 2.94
C GLY A 352 7.55 15.43 1.90
N TRP A 353 8.52 16.35 1.90
CA TRP A 353 8.61 17.47 0.97
C TRP A 353 9.23 17.01 -0.35
N CYS A 354 8.47 17.12 -1.44
CA CYS A 354 8.90 16.71 -2.78
C CYS A 354 8.45 17.72 -3.84
N PRO A 355 9.05 17.70 -5.05
CA PRO A 355 8.50 18.43 -6.19
C PRO A 355 7.04 18.04 -6.47
N ALA A 356 6.22 18.99 -6.90
CA ALA A 356 4.78 18.75 -7.08
C ALA A 356 4.43 17.59 -8.04
N TYR A 357 5.28 17.25 -9.00
CA TYR A 357 5.05 16.11 -9.89
C TYR A 357 5.14 14.75 -9.17
N TRP A 358 5.81 14.67 -8.02
CA TRP A 358 6.18 13.41 -7.36
C TRP A 358 4.94 12.58 -7.01
N GLU A 359 3.97 13.19 -6.35
CA GLU A 359 2.70 12.55 -5.98
C GLU A 359 1.92 12.06 -7.21
N TYR A 360 1.91 12.84 -8.30
CA TYR A 360 1.23 12.47 -9.54
C TYR A 360 1.78 11.16 -10.11
N VAL A 361 3.11 11.03 -10.16
CA VAL A 361 3.78 9.86 -10.72
C VAL A 361 3.46 8.60 -9.89
N PHE A 362 3.55 8.69 -8.56
CA PHE A 362 3.34 7.53 -7.70
C PHE A 362 1.87 7.18 -7.51
N ALA A 363 0.96 8.16 -7.54
CA ALA A 363 -0.48 7.91 -7.51
C ALA A 363 -0.95 7.14 -8.75
N ILE A 364 -0.49 7.54 -9.95
CA ILE A 364 -0.81 6.81 -11.20
C ILE A 364 -0.28 5.38 -11.09
N THR A 365 1.01 5.21 -10.75
CA THR A 365 1.62 3.88 -10.59
C THR A 365 0.90 3.03 -9.54
N GLY A 366 0.46 3.64 -8.44
CA GLY A 366 -0.15 2.97 -7.28
C GLY A 366 -1.61 2.59 -7.47
N MET A 367 -2.35 3.28 -8.36
CA MET A 367 -3.78 3.09 -8.57
C MET A 367 -4.12 2.39 -9.89
N ASP A 368 -3.29 2.54 -10.93
CA ASP A 368 -3.51 1.93 -12.26
C ASP A 368 -3.54 0.38 -12.20
N ASN A 369 -2.75 -0.22 -11.29
CA ASN A 369 -2.68 -1.68 -11.14
C ASN A 369 -3.96 -2.35 -10.58
N VAL A 370 -4.99 -1.58 -10.20
CA VAL A 370 -6.26 -2.14 -9.72
C VAL A 370 -7.22 -2.38 -10.89
N ASP A 371 -7.57 -1.32 -11.60
CA ASP A 371 -8.39 -1.33 -12.81
C ASP A 371 -8.05 -0.08 -13.62
N TRP A 372 -7.31 -0.26 -14.72
CA TRP A 372 -6.97 0.84 -15.61
C TRP A 372 -8.21 1.56 -16.12
N ALA A 373 -9.24 0.83 -16.55
CA ALA A 373 -10.37 1.40 -17.27
C ALA A 373 -11.22 2.31 -16.39
N THR A 374 -11.41 1.92 -15.11
CA THR A 374 -12.32 2.63 -14.20
C THR A 374 -11.61 3.46 -13.14
N LEU A 375 -10.45 3.02 -12.62
CA LEU A 375 -9.66 3.81 -11.67
C LEU A 375 -8.53 4.57 -12.37
N GLY A 376 -7.67 3.85 -13.08
CA GLY A 376 -6.43 4.38 -13.65
C GLY A 376 -6.62 5.60 -14.55
N THR A 377 -7.60 5.55 -15.46
CA THR A 377 -7.96 6.66 -16.36
C THR A 377 -8.43 7.92 -15.62
N ASN A 378 -8.99 7.76 -14.41
CA ASN A 378 -9.50 8.86 -13.60
C ASN A 378 -8.42 9.47 -12.69
N VAL A 379 -7.32 8.76 -12.38
CA VAL A 379 -6.26 9.25 -11.48
C VAL A 379 -5.70 10.62 -11.89
N PRO A 380 -5.41 10.89 -13.18
CA PRO A 380 -4.91 12.22 -13.57
C PRO A 380 -5.86 13.37 -13.24
N SER A 381 -7.18 13.10 -13.18
CA SER A 381 -8.21 14.11 -12.87
C SER A 381 -8.25 14.50 -11.38
N LEU A 382 -7.54 13.76 -10.52
CA LEU A 382 -7.37 14.10 -9.11
C LEU A 382 -6.40 15.28 -8.92
N PHE A 383 -5.64 15.65 -9.96
CA PHE A 383 -4.62 16.67 -9.90
C PHE A 383 -5.01 17.88 -10.77
N THR A 384 -4.77 19.09 -10.26
CA THR A 384 -5.00 20.35 -10.99
C THR A 384 -4.07 20.54 -12.19
N GLN A 385 -2.88 19.92 -12.14
CA GLN A 385 -1.88 19.92 -13.19
C GLN A 385 -1.41 18.50 -13.45
N ARG A 386 -1.27 18.17 -14.74
CA ARG A 386 -0.73 16.89 -15.22
C ARG A 386 0.78 16.96 -15.34
N TYR A 387 1.43 15.84 -15.02
CA TYR A 387 2.88 15.65 -15.09
C TYR A 387 3.21 14.36 -15.89
N ASP A 388 2.63 14.26 -17.10
CA ASP A 388 2.71 13.05 -17.92
C ASP A 388 4.14 12.75 -18.40
N LEU A 389 4.91 13.80 -18.70
CA LEU A 389 6.30 13.63 -19.10
C LEU A 389 7.12 13.11 -17.93
N GLU A 390 6.96 13.68 -16.74
CA GLU A 390 7.64 13.26 -15.52
C GLU A 390 7.28 11.81 -15.18
N TYR A 391 6.02 11.42 -15.36
CA TYR A 391 5.58 10.03 -15.22
C TYR A 391 6.33 9.09 -16.18
N ILE A 392 6.43 9.45 -17.46
CA ILE A 392 7.16 8.65 -18.47
C ILE A 392 8.65 8.56 -18.09
N LEU A 393 9.26 9.69 -17.73
CA LEU A 393 10.68 9.74 -17.39
C LEU A 393 10.98 8.89 -16.14
N LEU A 394 10.25 9.07 -15.04
CA LEU A 394 10.43 8.28 -13.83
C LEU A 394 10.13 6.79 -14.05
N SER A 395 9.10 6.46 -14.84
CA SER A 395 8.81 5.07 -15.21
C SER A 395 9.97 4.45 -15.99
N PHE A 396 10.62 5.20 -16.87
CA PHE A 396 11.82 4.76 -17.57
C PHE A 396 12.99 4.54 -16.60
N ILE A 397 13.27 5.50 -15.71
CA ILE A 397 14.34 5.39 -14.69
C ILE A 397 14.16 4.11 -13.87
N ILE A 398 12.97 3.92 -13.30
CA ILE A 398 12.64 2.75 -12.46
C ILE A 398 12.74 1.45 -13.26
N THR A 399 12.35 1.46 -14.55
CA THR A 399 12.43 0.27 -15.41
C THR A 399 13.88 -0.10 -15.75
N VAL A 400 14.74 0.88 -16.02
CA VAL A 400 16.17 0.64 -16.27
C VAL A 400 16.83 0.05 -15.03
N GLU A 401 16.56 0.61 -13.84
CA GLU A 401 17.06 0.05 -12.58
C GLU A 401 16.62 -1.41 -12.40
N LYS A 402 15.33 -1.72 -12.61
CA LYS A 402 14.81 -3.11 -12.53
C LYS A 402 15.57 -4.08 -13.43
N ARG A 403 15.85 -3.69 -14.70
CA ARG A 403 16.58 -4.55 -15.65
C ARG A 403 18.03 -4.79 -15.23
N GLN A 404 18.70 -3.75 -14.75
CA GLN A 404 20.08 -3.86 -14.28
C GLN A 404 20.19 -4.80 -13.08
N HIS A 405 19.24 -4.74 -12.15
CA HIS A 405 19.20 -5.66 -11.02
C HIS A 405 18.86 -7.10 -11.43
N ALA A 406 17.89 -7.32 -12.33
CA ALA A 406 17.57 -8.66 -12.83
C ALA A 406 18.80 -9.36 -13.45
N HIS A 407 19.61 -8.61 -14.20
CA HIS A 407 20.87 -9.09 -14.77
C HIS A 407 21.90 -9.49 -13.69
N GLN A 408 21.97 -8.73 -12.59
CA GLN A 408 22.82 -9.07 -11.43
C GLN A 408 22.32 -10.31 -10.67
N CYS A 409 21.01 -10.55 -10.67
CA CYS A 409 20.39 -11.70 -9.99
C CYS A 409 20.54 -13.02 -10.76
N GLY A 410 21.14 -13.01 -11.97
CA GLY A 410 21.22 -14.20 -12.82
C GLY A 410 19.85 -14.71 -13.29
N GLN A 411 18.79 -13.90 -13.20
CA GLN A 411 17.48 -14.24 -13.76
C GLN A 411 17.47 -13.91 -15.26
N GLN A 412 18.10 -14.77 -16.07
CA GLN A 412 17.82 -14.82 -17.50
C GLN A 412 16.41 -15.34 -17.72
N LYS A 413 15.63 -14.70 -18.59
CA LYS A 413 14.44 -15.33 -19.16
C LYS A 413 14.90 -16.58 -19.93
N PRO A 414 14.24 -17.74 -19.78
CA PRO A 414 14.54 -18.89 -20.61
C PRO A 414 14.12 -18.58 -22.05
N GLY A 415 15.09 -18.39 -22.96
CA GLY A 415 14.82 -18.31 -24.40
C GLY A 415 15.60 -17.27 -25.22
N GLU A 416 16.37 -16.36 -24.62
CA GLU A 416 17.22 -15.46 -25.41
C GLU A 416 18.60 -16.08 -25.63
N ILE A 417 18.78 -16.67 -26.80
CA ILE A 417 20.09 -17.09 -27.33
C ILE A 417 20.85 -15.81 -27.68
N TRP A 418 21.95 -15.56 -26.98
CA TRP A 418 22.94 -14.55 -27.38
C TRP A 418 23.97 -15.24 -28.28
N GLU A 419 24.06 -14.85 -29.55
CA GLU A 419 25.25 -15.11 -30.36
C GLU A 419 26.36 -14.18 -29.85
N PRO A 420 27.57 -14.70 -29.53
CA PRO A 420 28.67 -13.85 -29.10
C PRO A 420 29.12 -12.97 -30.28
N SER A 421 29.04 -11.66 -30.12
CA SER A 421 29.73 -10.73 -30.99
C SER A 421 31.23 -10.88 -30.76
N GLU A 422 31.91 -11.46 -31.75
CA GLU A 422 33.37 -11.44 -31.87
C GLU A 422 33.87 -10.00 -31.93
N ASP A 423 34.92 -9.75 -31.14
CA ASP A 423 35.97 -8.73 -31.23
C ASP A 423 35.82 -7.55 -32.21
N ILE A 424 36.00 -6.33 -31.69
CA ILE A 424 37.11 -5.38 -31.97
C ILE A 424 37.11 -4.25 -30.94
#